data_AF-A0A4Q3YXZ0-F1
#
_entry.id   AF-A0A4Q3YXZ0-F1
#
_cell.length_a   1.000
_cell.length_b   1.000
_cell.length_c   1.000
_cell.angle_alpha   90.00
_cell.angle_beta   90.00
_cell.angle_gamma   90.00
#
_symmetry.space_group_name_H-M   'P 1'
#
loop_
_entity.id
_entity.type
_entity.pdbx_description
1 polymer ?
#
loop_
_entity_poly.entity_id
_entity_poly.type
_entity_poly.pdbx_seq_one_letter_code
_entity_poly.pdbx_strand_id
1 'polypeptide(L)'
;MGIGTRVGRRPRSSLVIEPGYCCLDLSFFYADPSGTYQPAATRSPIGYWAFETPSPGEDTPCPDEWLTTRWDMTWLEPLWPDLRLEPERTRYALNWLFEKAPSYGLQRIFLEPYLARRLGVASPLLGFQGCRAARHDDHIHLQVS
;
A
#
# COMPACT_ATOMS: atom_id res chain seq x y z
N MET A 1 19.35 -14.82 44.43
CA MET A 1 19.68 -13.64 43.58
C MET A 1 19.40 -14.04 42.14
N GLY A 2 18.21 -13.73 41.62
CA GLY A 2 17.80 -14.07 40.25
C GLY A 2 17.34 -12.81 39.55
N ILE A 3 18.11 -12.37 38.55
CA ILE A 3 17.88 -11.13 37.82
C ILE A 3 16.86 -11.45 36.71
N GLY A 4 15.59 -11.13 36.95
CA GLY A 4 14.55 -11.21 35.93
C GLY A 4 14.69 -10.04 34.96
N THR A 5 15.18 -10.32 33.75
CA THR A 5 15.19 -9.35 32.64
C THR A 5 13.76 -9.06 32.20
N ARG A 6 13.31 -7.81 32.38
CA ARG A 6 12.06 -7.33 31.79
C ARG A 6 12.22 -7.29 30.28
N VAL A 7 11.49 -8.15 29.58
CA VAL A 7 11.27 -8.03 28.14
C VAL A 7 10.46 -6.75 27.92
N GLY A 8 11.12 -5.73 27.36
CA GLY A 8 10.48 -4.47 26.97
C GLY A 8 9.40 -4.74 25.93
N ARG A 9 8.14 -4.43 26.25
CA ARG A 9 7.07 -4.33 25.26
C ARG A 9 7.43 -3.19 24.30
N ARG A 10 7.68 -3.51 23.03
CA ARG A 10 7.70 -2.48 21.97
C ARG A 10 6.32 -1.80 21.95
N PRO A 11 6.24 -0.47 21.96
CA PRO A 11 4.96 0.20 21.78
C PRO A 11 4.44 -0.14 20.39
N ARG A 12 3.20 -0.62 20.30
CA ARG A 12 2.46 -0.68 19.05
C ARG A 12 2.16 0.77 18.68
N SER A 13 2.90 1.34 17.75
CA SER A 13 2.55 2.64 17.17
C SER A 13 1.34 2.44 16.26
N SER A 14 0.15 2.58 16.83
CA SER A 14 -0.98 3.09 16.04
C SER A 14 -0.55 4.46 15.52
N LEU A 15 -0.29 4.54 14.21
CA LEU A 15 0.20 5.74 13.56
C LEU A 15 -0.94 6.76 13.48
N VAL A 16 -0.84 7.81 14.28
CA VAL A 16 -1.67 9.00 14.15
C VAL A 16 -0.95 9.93 13.18
N ILE A 17 -1.62 10.38 12.12
CA ILE A 17 -1.08 11.43 11.23
C ILE A 17 -1.06 12.73 12.05
N GLU A 18 0.13 13.20 12.44
CA GLU A 18 0.27 14.44 13.19
C GLU A 18 0.12 15.68 12.28
N PRO A 19 -0.35 16.83 12.80
CA PRO A 19 -0.45 18.07 12.03
C PRO A 19 0.93 18.48 11.50
N GLY A 20 1.07 18.61 10.18
CA GLY A 20 2.33 18.99 9.53
C GLY A 20 2.80 18.02 8.46
N TYR A 21 2.25 16.81 8.40
CA TYR A 21 2.50 15.89 7.30
C TYR A 21 1.40 16.00 6.23
N CYS A 22 1.81 16.17 4.98
CA CYS A 22 0.93 16.10 3.81
C CYS A 22 0.97 14.69 3.22
N CYS A 23 -0.01 14.39 2.39
CA CYS A 23 -0.10 13.15 1.64
C CYS A 23 0.03 13.40 0.14
N LEU A 24 0.66 12.46 -0.54
CA LEU A 24 0.71 12.38 -1.99
C LEU A 24 0.39 10.95 -2.41
N ASP A 25 -0.62 10.81 -3.27
CA ASP A 25 -0.99 9.51 -3.82
C ASP A 25 -0.48 9.40 -5.26
N LEU A 26 0.21 8.30 -5.53
CA LEU A 26 0.70 7.95 -6.86
C LEU A 26 -0.02 6.68 -7.33
N SER A 27 -0.38 6.62 -8.62
CA SER A 27 -0.91 5.39 -9.18
C SER A 27 0.18 4.31 -9.25
N PHE A 28 -0.23 3.05 -9.22
CA PHE A 28 0.63 1.96 -9.68
C PHE A 28 0.90 2.06 -11.18
N PHE A 29 1.88 1.28 -11.66
CA PHE A 29 2.06 1.05 -13.09
C PHE A 29 1.19 -0.12 -13.51
N TYR A 30 0.59 0.00 -14.70
CA TYR A 30 -0.33 -1.01 -15.23
C TYR A 30 0.12 -1.51 -16.60
N ALA A 31 -0.26 -2.75 -16.90
CA ALA A 31 -0.11 -3.39 -18.18
C ALA A 31 -1.47 -3.89 -18.68
N ASP A 32 -1.60 -4.06 -19.99
CA ASP A 32 -2.75 -4.72 -20.58
C ASP A 32 -2.70 -6.25 -20.38
N PRO A 33 -3.72 -7.01 -20.79
CA PRO A 33 -3.75 -8.47 -20.61
C PRO A 33 -2.65 -9.22 -21.36
N SER A 34 -2.00 -8.59 -22.36
CA SER A 34 -0.85 -9.15 -23.08
C SER A 34 0.48 -8.95 -22.31
N GLY A 35 0.45 -8.19 -21.22
CA GLY A 35 1.63 -7.81 -20.46
C GLY A 35 2.34 -6.57 -21.00
N THR A 36 1.74 -5.85 -21.95
CA THR A 36 2.33 -4.61 -22.49
C THR A 36 2.04 -3.46 -21.54
N TYR A 37 3.10 -2.77 -21.09
CA TYR A 37 3.02 -1.60 -20.24
C TYR A 37 2.17 -0.48 -20.88
N GLN A 38 1.26 0.10 -20.10
CA GLN A 38 0.36 1.18 -20.51
C GLN A 38 0.76 2.49 -19.83
N PRO A 39 1.46 3.40 -20.54
CA PRO A 39 1.97 4.64 -19.94
C PRO A 39 0.85 5.60 -19.56
N ALA A 40 0.99 6.22 -18.39
CA ALA A 40 0.02 7.17 -17.83
C ALA A 40 -1.41 6.62 -17.69
N ALA A 41 -1.58 5.30 -17.75
CA ALA A 41 -2.85 4.66 -17.52
C ALA A 41 -3.16 4.58 -16.02
N THR A 42 -4.41 4.87 -15.67
CA THR A 42 -4.97 4.60 -14.34
C THR A 42 -6.05 3.52 -14.48
N ARG A 43 -6.13 2.61 -13.50
CA ARG A 43 -7.13 1.53 -13.54
C ARG A 43 -8.55 2.02 -13.29
N SER A 44 -8.73 3.10 -12.54
CA SER A 44 -9.99 3.82 -12.47
C SER A 44 -9.87 5.25 -13.01
N PRO A 45 -10.95 5.86 -13.53
CA PRO A 45 -10.92 7.23 -14.05
C PRO A 45 -10.54 8.30 -13.02
N ILE A 46 -10.75 8.01 -11.72
CA ILE A 46 -10.45 8.93 -10.62
C ILE A 46 -9.19 8.54 -9.85
N GLY A 47 -8.54 7.43 -10.18
CA GLY A 47 -7.34 6.94 -9.52
C GLY A 47 -7.56 6.15 -8.21
N TYR A 48 -8.81 5.94 -7.80
CA TYR A 48 -9.20 5.22 -6.57
C TYR A 48 -10.23 4.10 -6.84
N TRP A 49 -10.40 3.20 -5.88
CA TRP A 49 -11.40 2.10 -5.86
C TRP A 49 -11.20 1.00 -6.93
N ALA A 50 -10.01 0.93 -7.52
CA ALA A 50 -9.60 -0.19 -8.36
C ALA A 50 -8.54 -1.01 -7.64
N PHE A 51 -8.98 -1.79 -6.65
CA PHE A 51 -8.09 -2.47 -5.71
C PHE A 51 -7.34 -3.65 -6.32
N GLU A 52 -6.08 -3.81 -5.95
CA GLU A 52 -5.29 -5.01 -6.15
C GLU A 52 -5.65 -6.05 -5.10
N THR A 53 -6.84 -6.67 -5.24
CA THR A 53 -7.38 -7.67 -4.30
C THR A 53 -6.38 -8.81 -4.03
N PRO A 54 -6.29 -9.32 -2.78
CA PRO A 54 -5.42 -10.44 -2.45
C PRO A 54 -5.79 -11.70 -3.26
N SER A 55 -4.76 -12.37 -3.78
CA SER A 55 -4.89 -13.64 -4.49
C SER A 55 -5.15 -14.78 -3.49
N PRO A 56 -5.74 -15.91 -3.93
CA PRO A 56 -5.89 -17.08 -3.08
C PRO A 56 -4.56 -17.49 -2.44
N GLY A 57 -4.55 -17.59 -1.11
CA GLY A 57 -3.36 -17.95 -0.32
C GLY A 57 -2.50 -16.77 0.16
N GLU A 58 -2.86 -15.53 -0.16
CA GLU A 58 -2.19 -14.37 0.42
C GLU A 58 -2.85 -13.94 1.74
N ASP A 59 -2.02 -13.78 2.78
CA ASP A 59 -2.52 -13.37 4.10
C ASP A 59 -3.01 -11.92 4.12
N THR A 60 -4.27 -11.72 4.52
CA THR A 60 -4.82 -10.42 4.88
C THR A 60 -4.70 -10.19 6.38
N PRO A 61 -4.12 -9.07 6.84
CA PRO A 61 -3.84 -8.85 8.26
C PRO A 61 -5.08 -8.49 9.09
N CYS A 62 -6.22 -8.22 8.45
CA CYS A 62 -7.41 -7.66 9.09
C CYS A 62 -8.56 -8.66 9.09
N PRO A 63 -9.31 -8.76 10.20
CA PRO A 63 -10.53 -9.53 10.23
C PRO A 63 -11.63 -8.86 9.40
N ASP A 64 -12.60 -9.66 8.95
CA ASP A 64 -13.82 -9.14 8.36
C ASP A 64 -14.66 -8.45 9.44
N GLU A 65 -14.99 -7.17 9.20
CA GLU A 65 -15.80 -6.36 10.11
C GLU A 65 -16.95 -5.71 9.34
N TRP A 66 -18.14 -5.71 9.94
CA TRP A 66 -19.36 -5.14 9.33
C TRP A 66 -19.33 -3.61 9.22
N LEU A 67 -18.69 -2.91 10.18
CA LEU A 67 -18.46 -1.47 10.15
C LEU A 67 -16.99 -1.19 9.84
N THR A 68 -16.65 -1.16 8.56
CA THR A 68 -15.29 -0.91 8.10
C THR A 68 -15.25 0.08 6.95
N THR A 69 -14.12 0.75 6.79
CA THR A 69 -13.75 1.56 5.61
C THR A 69 -12.90 0.76 4.61
N ARG A 70 -12.68 -0.54 4.87
CA ARG A 70 -11.86 -1.45 4.08
C ARG A 70 -12.69 -2.21 3.05
N TRP A 71 -13.43 -1.47 2.24
CA TRP A 71 -14.32 -2.04 1.22
C TRP A 71 -13.54 -2.81 0.14
N ASP A 72 -14.16 -3.81 -0.45
CA ASP A 72 -13.63 -4.55 -1.59
C ASP A 72 -14.08 -3.97 -2.93
N MET A 73 -15.26 -3.33 -2.97
CA MET A 73 -15.86 -2.71 -4.15
C MET A 73 -15.81 -3.61 -5.40
N THR A 74 -15.88 -4.93 -5.22
CA THR A 74 -15.76 -5.92 -6.31
C THR A 74 -16.84 -5.72 -7.38
N TRP A 75 -17.99 -5.15 -7.00
CA TRP A 75 -19.07 -4.76 -7.91
C TRP A 75 -18.70 -3.62 -8.88
N LEU A 76 -17.63 -2.85 -8.64
CA LEU A 76 -17.11 -1.82 -9.55
C LEU A 76 -16.13 -2.39 -10.59
N GLU A 77 -15.51 -3.55 -10.33
CA GLU A 77 -14.49 -4.13 -11.21
C GLU A 77 -14.92 -4.25 -12.68
N PRO A 78 -16.17 -4.64 -13.01
CA PRO A 78 -16.62 -4.72 -14.41
C PRO A 78 -16.65 -3.37 -15.15
N LEU A 79 -16.59 -2.24 -14.44
CA LEU A 79 -16.56 -0.90 -15.03
C LEU A 79 -15.13 -0.45 -15.40
N TRP A 80 -14.12 -1.13 -14.86
CA TRP A 80 -12.72 -0.78 -15.05
C TRP A 80 -12.14 -1.47 -16.29
N PRO A 81 -11.22 -0.81 -17.03
CA PRO A 81 -10.46 -1.50 -18.07
C PRO A 81 -9.71 -2.69 -17.47
N ASP A 82 -9.52 -3.77 -18.26
CA ASP A 82 -8.70 -4.94 -17.89
C ASP A 82 -7.21 -4.56 -17.93
N LEU A 83 -6.84 -3.67 -17.01
CA LEU A 83 -5.48 -3.29 -16.69
C LEU A 83 -5.06 -4.07 -15.44
N ARG A 84 -3.87 -4.66 -15.53
CA ARG A 84 -3.29 -5.48 -14.47
C ARG A 84 -2.09 -4.75 -13.90
N LEU A 85 -1.86 -4.89 -12.60
CA LEU A 85 -0.65 -4.38 -11.97
C LEU A 85 0.59 -4.83 -12.75
N GLU A 86 1.44 -3.88 -13.11
CA GLU A 86 2.74 -4.14 -13.71
C GLU A 86 3.77 -4.20 -12.58
N PRO A 87 4.20 -5.42 -12.17
CA PRO A 87 4.97 -5.58 -10.94
C PRO A 87 6.39 -5.03 -11.06
N GLU A 88 7.01 -5.06 -12.23
CA GLU A 88 8.42 -4.72 -12.40
C GLU A 88 8.68 -3.22 -12.23
N ARG A 89 7.91 -2.38 -12.93
CA ARG A 89 8.01 -0.91 -12.83
C ARG A 89 7.46 -0.41 -11.50
N THR A 90 6.38 -1.01 -10.99
CA THR A 90 5.85 -0.64 -9.67
C THR A 90 6.88 -0.91 -8.58
N ARG A 91 7.50 -2.09 -8.58
CA ARG A 91 8.61 -2.42 -7.68
C ARG A 91 9.79 -1.47 -7.85
N TYR A 92 10.18 -1.19 -9.08
CA TYR A 92 11.28 -0.26 -9.37
C TYR A 92 11.00 1.14 -8.80
N ALA A 93 9.80 1.66 -9.03
CA ALA A 93 9.38 2.97 -8.53
C ALA A 93 9.36 3.01 -7.00
N LEU A 94 8.82 1.98 -6.34
CA LEU A 94 8.84 1.87 -4.87
C LEU A 94 10.27 1.87 -4.32
N ASN A 95 11.17 1.08 -4.91
CA ASN A 95 12.58 1.06 -4.49
C ASN A 95 13.26 2.42 -4.70
N TRP A 96 12.99 3.08 -5.83
CA TRP A 96 13.48 4.43 -6.08
C TRP A 96 12.96 5.42 -5.04
N LEU A 97 11.66 5.37 -4.71
CA LEU A 97 11.05 6.21 -3.69
C LEU A 97 11.69 5.95 -2.32
N PHE A 98 11.90 4.69 -1.92
CA PHE A 98 12.56 4.37 -0.65
C PHE A 98 13.99 4.92 -0.56
N GLU A 99 14.72 4.92 -1.67
CA GLU A 99 16.12 5.36 -1.69
C GLU A 99 16.25 6.89 -1.81
N LYS A 100 15.45 7.52 -2.68
CA LYS A 100 15.63 8.91 -3.08
C LYS A 100 14.64 9.87 -2.42
N ALA A 101 13.39 9.48 -2.24
CA ALA A 101 12.38 10.40 -1.71
C ALA A 101 12.61 10.87 -0.25
N PRO A 102 13.37 10.18 0.63
CA PRO A 102 13.69 10.73 1.96
C PRO A 102 14.40 12.09 1.90
N SER A 103 15.25 12.36 0.89
CA SER A 103 15.87 13.68 0.72
C SER A 103 14.89 14.78 0.30
N TYR A 104 13.66 14.39 -0.04
CA TYR A 104 12.54 15.26 -0.41
C TYR A 104 11.42 15.24 0.64
N GLY A 105 11.70 14.75 1.86
CA GLY A 105 10.75 14.77 2.98
C GLY A 105 9.85 13.55 3.08
N LEU A 106 10.09 12.47 2.33
CA LEU A 106 9.34 11.23 2.52
C LEU A 106 9.57 10.66 3.93
N GLN A 107 8.48 10.41 4.64
CA GLN A 107 8.47 9.82 5.97
C GLN A 107 8.02 8.36 5.95
N ARG A 108 7.00 8.06 5.13
CA ARG A 108 6.41 6.73 5.06
C ARG A 108 5.71 6.50 3.72
N ILE A 109 5.67 5.24 3.30
CA ILE A 109 4.80 4.77 2.22
C ILE A 109 3.87 3.70 2.79
N PHE A 110 2.57 3.80 2.56
CA PHE A 110 1.64 2.75 2.93
C PHE A 110 1.29 1.87 1.75
N LEU A 111 1.40 0.55 1.98
CA LEU A 111 0.81 -0.49 1.13
C LEU A 111 0.20 -1.57 2.01
N GLU A 112 -0.75 -2.32 1.46
CA GLU A 112 -1.21 -3.54 2.10
C GLU A 112 -0.08 -4.59 2.20
N PRO A 113 0.04 -5.34 3.32
CA PRO A 113 1.16 -6.27 3.51
C PRO A 113 1.26 -7.36 2.45
N TYR A 114 0.14 -7.86 1.95
CA TYR A 114 0.14 -8.86 0.89
C TYR A 114 0.67 -8.30 -0.43
N LEU A 115 0.34 -7.04 -0.76
CA LEU A 115 0.78 -6.39 -1.98
C LEU A 115 2.29 -6.11 -1.93
N ALA A 116 2.80 -5.69 -0.77
CA ALA A 116 4.24 -5.55 -0.55
C ALA A 116 5.00 -6.88 -0.73
N ARG A 117 4.45 -7.99 -0.21
CA ARG A 117 5.02 -9.34 -0.41
C ARG A 117 4.98 -9.74 -1.88
N ARG A 118 3.84 -9.54 -2.55
CA ARG A 118 3.64 -9.83 -3.99
C ARG A 118 4.63 -9.07 -4.87
N LEU A 119 4.88 -7.80 -4.56
CA LEU A 119 5.86 -6.95 -5.24
C LEU A 119 7.30 -7.21 -4.78
N GLY A 120 7.53 -8.05 -3.78
CA GLY A 120 8.88 -8.35 -3.28
C GLY A 120 9.63 -7.13 -2.74
N VAL A 121 8.92 -6.16 -2.15
CA VAL A 121 9.52 -4.93 -1.60
C VAL A 121 9.56 -4.95 -0.07
N ALA A 122 10.63 -4.37 0.48
CA ALA A 122 10.80 -4.20 1.92
C ALA A 122 11.61 -2.94 2.20
N SER A 123 11.18 -2.13 3.16
CA SER A 123 11.87 -0.92 3.60
C SER A 123 11.43 -0.53 5.01
N PRO A 124 12.28 0.09 5.84
CA PRO A 124 11.86 0.72 7.09
C PRO A 124 10.82 1.84 6.88
N LEU A 125 10.76 2.42 5.67
CA LEU A 125 9.80 3.45 5.29
C LEU A 125 8.45 2.85 4.86
N LEU A 126 8.39 1.53 4.62
CA LEU A 126 7.15 0.86 4.28
C LEU A 126 6.33 0.63 5.55
N GLY A 127 5.07 1.04 5.52
CA GLY A 127 4.14 0.89 6.63
C GLY A 127 2.84 0.22 6.21
N PHE A 128 2.18 -0.40 7.17
CA PHE A 128 0.77 -0.76 7.07
C PHE A 128 -0.05 0.21 7.91
N GLN A 129 -1.03 0.90 7.32
CA GLN A 129 -1.81 1.92 8.00
C GLN A 129 -2.71 1.35 9.11
N GLY A 130 -3.04 0.06 9.03
CA GLY A 130 -3.83 -0.64 10.05
C GLY A 130 -5.28 -0.90 9.62
N CYS A 131 -5.95 -1.79 10.34
CA CYS A 131 -7.29 -2.30 9.99
C CYS A 131 -8.44 -1.30 10.17
N ARG A 132 -8.18 -0.11 10.72
CA ARG A 132 -9.17 0.97 10.89
C ARG A 132 -9.02 2.08 9.85
N ALA A 133 -8.16 1.89 8.86
CA ALA A 133 -7.96 2.80 7.74
C ALA A 133 -8.40 2.14 6.43
N ALA A 134 -8.72 2.97 5.43
CA ALA A 134 -8.95 2.52 4.06
C ALA A 134 -7.74 1.70 3.56
N ARG A 135 -8.00 0.80 2.61
CA ARG A 135 -6.96 -0.03 2.01
C ARG A 135 -6.05 0.83 1.12
N HIS A 136 -4.77 0.50 1.08
CA HIS A 136 -3.75 1.15 0.24
C HIS A 136 -3.21 0.13 -0.76
N ASP A 137 -4.13 -0.37 -1.58
CA ASP A 137 -3.88 -1.37 -2.61
C ASP A 137 -4.55 -0.99 -3.95
N ASP A 138 -5.05 0.24 -4.10
CA ASP A 138 -5.41 0.88 -5.37
C ASP A 138 -4.44 2.02 -5.76
N HIS A 139 -3.65 2.52 -4.80
CA HIS A 139 -2.62 3.55 -4.99
C HIS A 139 -1.43 3.38 -4.03
N ILE A 140 -0.33 4.08 -4.30
CA ILE A 140 0.82 4.24 -3.42
C ILE A 140 0.64 5.54 -2.63
N HIS A 141 0.38 5.43 -1.32
CA HIS A 141 0.22 6.60 -0.45
C HIS A 141 1.54 6.99 0.21
N LEU A 142 2.02 8.21 -0.06
CA LEU A 142 3.22 8.79 0.52
C LEU A 142 2.84 9.77 1.61
N GLN A 143 3.42 9.59 2.79
CA GLN A 143 3.42 10.59 3.85
C GLN A 143 4.70 11.43 3.73
N VAL A 144 4.54 12.74 3.54
CA VAL A 144 5.65 13.70 3.36
C VAL A 144 5.57 14.83 4.39
N SER A 145 6.73 15.33 4.83
CA SER A 145 6.88 16.45 5.78
C SER A 145 7.10 17.79 5.09
#